data_AF-A0A2S8PG61-F1
#
_entry.id   AF-A0A2S8PG61-F1
#
_cell.length_a   1.000
_cell.length_b   1.000
_cell.length_c   1.000
_cell.angle_alpha   90.00
_cell.angle_beta   90.00
_cell.angle_gamma   90.00
#
_symmetry.space_group_name_H-M   'P 1'
#
loop_
_entity.id
_entity.type
_entity.pdbx_description
1 polymer ?
#
loop_
_entity_poly.entity_id
_entity_poly.type
_entity_poly.pdbx_seq_one_letter_code
_entity_poly.pdbx_strand_id
1 'polypeptide(L)'
;MKKNWAALILTLVLAMTVVLAGCSSKKEPKEALEASAVNAMKMTSYEMKSKVTIKDLQVTSASADNAAASQVMSMLKNAELTIDGVYQNDPQQTEMTLGINLKGDMSMSFNIPMVMTQDKLYVKVPSIPMLPLPEDVVGKFLVLDMKELAEQQGTSFNPDMMNPEKTKKLAGEIMNTLFTEYDGKKYFKDVAVKDANLPDGVDAKQVVQFYVTNDNVK
;
A
#
# COMPACT_ATOMS: atom_id res chain seq x y z
N MET A 1 16.61 24.65 48.66
CA MET A 1 16.07 24.03 47.43
C MET A 1 16.61 22.60 47.21
N LYS A 2 16.38 21.59 48.08
CA LYS A 2 17.21 20.35 47.94
C LYS A 2 16.60 18.97 48.26
N LYS A 3 15.32 18.81 48.63
CA LYS A 3 14.76 17.44 48.85
C LYS A 3 13.46 17.16 48.10
N ASN A 4 12.52 18.10 48.12
CA ASN A 4 11.19 17.89 47.51
C ASN A 4 11.22 17.97 45.97
N TRP A 5 12.17 18.72 45.39
CA TRP A 5 12.35 18.80 43.93
C TRP A 5 13.03 17.55 43.36
N ALA A 6 13.99 16.98 44.10
CA ALA A 6 14.62 15.72 43.71
C ALA A 6 13.62 14.56 43.72
N ALA A 7 12.71 14.52 44.71
CA ALA A 7 11.66 13.52 44.78
C ALA A 7 10.66 13.62 43.61
N LEU A 8 10.29 14.84 43.19
CA LEU A 8 9.41 15.08 42.05
C LEU A 8 10.04 14.68 40.71
N ILE A 9 11.31 15.01 40.51
CA ILE A 9 12.05 14.60 39.30
C ILE A 9 12.19 13.07 39.26
N LEU A 10 12.47 12.43 40.40
CA LEU A 10 12.61 10.97 40.48
C LEU A 10 11.28 10.25 40.19
N THR A 11 10.15 10.77 40.66
CA THR A 11 8.82 10.21 40.36
C THR A 11 8.44 10.42 38.90
N LEU A 12 8.78 11.57 38.31
CA LEU A 12 8.55 11.83 36.89
C LEU A 12 9.39 10.91 36.00
N VAL A 13 10.66 10.66 36.37
CA VAL A 13 11.54 9.71 35.67
C VAL A 13 11.02 8.28 35.82
N LEU A 14 10.58 7.86 37.02
CA LEU A 14 9.96 6.53 37.19
C LEU A 14 8.67 6.39 36.37
N ALA A 15 7.80 7.40 36.36
CA ALA A 15 6.59 7.40 35.55
C ALA A 15 6.91 7.29 34.06
N MET A 16 7.94 7.99 33.57
CA MET A 16 8.42 7.85 32.19
C MET A 16 8.96 6.44 31.91
N THR A 17 9.70 5.81 32.85
CA THR A 17 10.19 4.43 32.66
C THR A 17 9.07 3.39 32.63
N VAL A 18 7.98 3.59 33.39
CA VAL A 18 6.80 2.71 33.37
C VAL A 18 6.01 2.87 32.07
N VAL A 19 5.87 4.09 31.56
CA VAL A 19 5.26 4.35 30.24
C VAL A 19 6.11 3.76 29.11
N LEU A 20 7.44 3.84 29.20
CA LEU A 20 8.36 3.20 28.24
C LEU A 20 8.29 1.67 28.30
N ALA A 21 8.21 1.09 29.51
CA ALA A 21 8.04 -0.34 29.69
C ALA A 21 6.69 -0.84 29.15
N GLY A 22 5.60 -0.10 29.38
CA GLY A 22 4.26 -0.39 28.85
C GLY A 22 4.14 -0.21 27.33
N CYS A 23 5.00 0.60 26.71
CA CYS A 23 5.09 0.73 25.26
C CYS A 23 6.04 -0.30 24.61
N SER A 24 6.74 -1.10 25.43
CA SER A 24 7.73 -2.12 25.01
C SER A 24 7.23 -3.56 25.19
N SER A 25 6.09 -3.78 25.86
CA SER A 25 5.52 -5.11 26.02
C SER A 25 4.93 -5.58 24.70
N LYS A 26 5.56 -6.61 24.10
CA LYS A 26 4.98 -7.35 22.98
C LYS A 26 3.59 -7.83 23.37
N LYS A 27 2.60 -7.53 22.53
CA LYS A 27 1.25 -8.07 22.69
C LYS A 27 1.24 -9.52 22.23
N GLU A 28 0.27 -10.30 22.72
CA GLU A 28 -0.02 -11.61 22.12
C GLU A 28 -0.23 -11.46 20.60
N PRO A 29 0.31 -12.35 19.76
CA PRO A 29 0.39 -12.13 18.31
C PRO A 29 -0.95 -11.82 17.63
N LYS A 30 -2.00 -12.52 18.03
CA LYS A 30 -3.36 -12.28 17.53
C LYS A 30 -3.90 -10.92 17.97
N GLU A 31 -3.72 -10.56 19.23
CA GLU A 31 -4.13 -9.25 19.77
C GLU A 31 -3.35 -8.11 19.11
N ALA A 32 -2.06 -8.32 18.82
CA ALA A 32 -1.22 -7.38 18.10
C ALA A 32 -1.79 -7.08 16.69
N LEU A 33 -2.21 -8.13 15.97
CA LEU A 33 -2.82 -7.99 14.64
C LEU A 33 -4.21 -7.36 14.70
N GLU A 34 -5.05 -7.76 15.66
CA GLU A 34 -6.38 -7.15 15.88
C GLU A 34 -6.26 -5.65 16.17
N ALA A 35 -5.37 -5.28 17.08
CA ALA A 35 -5.12 -3.87 17.41
C ALA A 35 -4.58 -3.09 16.20
N SER A 36 -3.69 -3.70 15.41
CA SER A 36 -3.15 -3.10 14.19
C SER A 36 -4.24 -2.89 13.13
N ALA A 37 -5.12 -3.87 12.93
CA ALA A 37 -6.25 -3.76 12.01
C ALA A 37 -7.23 -2.64 12.43
N VAL A 38 -7.55 -2.57 13.74
CA VAL A 38 -8.39 -1.50 14.28
C VAL A 38 -7.76 -0.12 14.08
N ASN A 39 -6.45 0.00 14.29
CA ASN A 39 -5.74 1.25 14.07
C ASN A 39 -5.70 1.63 12.57
N ALA A 40 -5.48 0.66 11.68
CA ALA A 40 -5.53 0.87 10.23
C ALA A 40 -6.90 1.41 9.77
N MET A 41 -8.00 0.87 10.31
CA MET A 41 -9.35 1.36 9.99
C MET A 41 -9.61 2.81 10.45
N LYS A 42 -8.91 3.27 11.48
CA LYS A 42 -9.00 4.65 12.00
C LYS A 42 -8.17 5.65 11.21
N MET A 43 -7.26 5.19 10.33
CA MET A 43 -6.44 6.10 9.53
C MET A 43 -7.32 6.95 8.61
N THR A 44 -7.06 8.25 8.62
CA THR A 44 -7.69 9.25 7.73
C THR A 44 -6.77 9.61 6.57
N SER A 45 -5.48 9.30 6.68
CA SER A 45 -4.48 9.47 5.63
C SER A 45 -3.37 8.45 5.81
N TYR A 46 -2.72 8.05 4.73
CA TYR A 46 -1.55 7.17 4.77
C TYR A 46 -0.63 7.40 3.59
N GLU A 47 0.66 7.16 3.80
CA GLU A 47 1.66 7.02 2.74
C GLU A 47 1.79 5.54 2.39
N MET A 48 1.86 5.24 1.10
CA MET A 48 2.03 3.90 0.56
C MET A 48 3.30 3.87 -0.28
N LYS A 49 4.15 2.87 -0.03
CA LYS A 49 5.29 2.54 -0.88
C LYS A 49 5.19 1.09 -1.29
N SER A 50 5.13 0.86 -2.58
CA SER A 50 5.09 -0.47 -3.16
C SER A 50 6.20 -0.61 -4.19
N LYS A 51 6.85 -1.77 -4.20
CA LYS A 51 7.86 -2.13 -5.18
C LYS A 51 7.54 -3.51 -5.74
N VAL A 52 7.36 -3.59 -7.05
CA VAL A 52 7.05 -4.82 -7.76
C VAL A 52 8.17 -5.08 -8.77
N THR A 53 8.88 -6.19 -8.61
CA THR A 53 9.87 -6.63 -9.60
C THR A 53 9.24 -7.69 -10.48
N ILE A 54 9.07 -7.36 -11.75
CA ILE A 54 8.53 -8.28 -12.74
C ILE A 54 9.69 -9.11 -13.29
N LYS A 55 9.69 -10.43 -13.02
CA LYS A 55 10.73 -11.34 -13.55
C LYS A 55 10.38 -11.87 -14.93
N ASP A 56 9.15 -12.33 -15.13
CA ASP A 56 8.67 -12.81 -16.42
C ASP A 56 7.21 -12.39 -16.60
N LEU A 57 6.97 -11.44 -17.51
CA LEU A 57 5.63 -10.97 -17.83
C LEU A 57 5.16 -11.64 -19.12
N GLN A 58 4.11 -12.45 -18.99
CA GLN A 58 3.41 -13.07 -20.12
C GLN A 58 1.96 -12.58 -20.10
N VAL A 59 1.57 -11.82 -21.13
CA VAL A 59 0.19 -11.33 -21.28
C VAL A 59 -0.43 -12.04 -22.48
N THR A 60 -1.55 -12.72 -22.26
CA THR A 60 -2.24 -13.56 -23.26
C THR A 60 -3.55 -12.93 -23.78
N SER A 61 -3.79 -11.65 -23.53
CA SER A 61 -5.01 -10.95 -23.95
C SER A 61 -4.99 -10.54 -25.43
N ALA A 62 -6.14 -10.60 -26.10
CA ALA A 62 -6.36 -10.15 -27.49
C ALA A 62 -5.98 -8.68 -27.75
N SER A 63 -5.88 -7.84 -26.70
CA SER A 63 -5.38 -6.46 -26.77
C SER A 63 -3.88 -6.35 -27.10
N ALA A 64 -3.14 -7.46 -27.09
CA ALA A 64 -1.73 -7.53 -27.45
C ALA A 64 -1.46 -7.43 -28.97
N ASP A 65 -2.50 -7.48 -29.81
CA ASP A 65 -2.39 -7.33 -31.27
C ASP A 65 -2.17 -5.87 -31.72
N ASN A 66 -2.26 -4.91 -30.80
CA ASN A 66 -1.87 -3.53 -31.08
C ASN A 66 -0.34 -3.39 -30.97
N ALA A 67 0.32 -2.97 -32.06
CA ALA A 67 1.77 -2.79 -32.12
C ALA A 67 2.33 -1.84 -31.04
N ALA A 68 1.56 -0.84 -30.62
CA ALA A 68 1.95 0.04 -29.51
C ALA A 68 1.88 -0.68 -28.15
N ALA A 69 0.88 -1.53 -27.95
CA ALA A 69 0.73 -2.31 -26.72
C ALA A 69 1.85 -3.37 -26.61
N SER A 70 2.18 -4.06 -27.71
CA SER A 70 3.25 -5.07 -27.70
C SER A 70 4.63 -4.47 -27.41
N GLN A 71 4.90 -3.25 -27.87
CA GLN A 71 6.12 -2.51 -27.55
C GLN A 71 6.19 -2.08 -26.08
N VAL A 72 5.08 -1.60 -25.48
CA VAL A 72 5.05 -1.29 -24.04
C VAL A 72 5.25 -2.56 -23.21
N MET A 73 4.63 -3.68 -23.59
CA MET A 73 4.79 -4.95 -22.89
C MET A 73 6.22 -5.49 -22.96
N SER A 74 6.91 -5.34 -24.09
CA SER A 74 8.30 -5.75 -24.23
C SER A 74 9.24 -4.90 -23.37
N MET A 75 8.96 -3.60 -23.22
CA MET A 75 9.68 -2.73 -22.28
C MET A 75 9.47 -3.15 -20.83
N LEU A 76 8.27 -3.56 -20.44
CA LEU A 76 7.95 -3.95 -19.06
C LEU A 76 8.54 -5.31 -18.63
N LYS A 77 9.04 -6.12 -19.57
CA LYS A 77 9.78 -7.36 -19.22
C LYS A 77 11.04 -7.00 -18.44
N ASN A 78 11.23 -7.61 -17.28
CA ASN A 78 12.32 -7.30 -16.34
C ASN A 78 12.27 -5.89 -15.72
N ALA A 79 11.16 -5.18 -15.83
CA ALA A 79 11.02 -3.88 -15.21
C ALA A 79 10.80 -3.98 -13.69
N GLU A 80 11.33 -2.99 -12.98
CA GLU A 80 11.01 -2.74 -11.59
C GLU A 80 10.03 -1.57 -11.51
N LEU A 81 8.82 -1.86 -11.04
CA LEU A 81 7.78 -0.87 -10.83
C LEU A 81 7.82 -0.40 -9.38
N THR A 82 7.76 0.90 -9.18
CA THR A 82 7.56 1.51 -7.86
C THR A 82 6.27 2.30 -7.85
N ILE A 83 5.54 2.26 -6.76
CA ILE A 83 4.34 3.06 -6.55
C ILE A 83 4.52 3.76 -5.21
N ASP A 84 4.71 5.07 -5.28
CA ASP A 84 4.71 5.95 -4.11
C ASP A 84 3.39 6.70 -4.10
N GLY A 85 2.63 6.61 -3.02
CA GLY A 85 1.31 7.23 -2.96
C GLY A 85 0.99 7.83 -1.61
N VAL A 86 0.11 8.82 -1.61
CA VAL A 86 -0.47 9.43 -0.42
C VAL A 86 -1.98 9.46 -0.60
N TYR A 87 -2.68 8.88 0.36
CA TYR A 87 -4.13 8.93 0.43
C TYR A 87 -4.57 9.90 1.53
N GLN A 88 -5.62 10.68 1.25
CA GLN A 88 -6.32 11.51 2.23
C GLN A 88 -7.82 11.30 2.09
N ASN A 89 -8.49 10.96 3.21
CA ASN A 89 -9.93 10.70 3.25
C ASN A 89 -10.77 11.98 3.10
N ASP A 90 -10.22 13.15 3.39
CA ASP A 90 -10.85 14.45 3.13
C ASP A 90 -9.79 15.30 2.42
N PRO A 91 -9.92 15.59 1.10
CA PRO A 91 -11.12 15.53 0.26
C PRO A 91 -11.33 14.23 -0.55
N GLN A 92 -10.97 13.05 -0.03
CA GLN A 92 -10.98 11.77 -0.76
C GLN A 92 -10.10 11.80 -2.02
N GLN A 93 -8.81 12.09 -1.82
CA GLN A 93 -7.83 12.23 -2.87
C GLN A 93 -6.69 11.24 -2.66
N THR A 94 -6.26 10.60 -3.75
CA THR A 94 -5.05 9.78 -3.79
C THR A 94 -4.07 10.41 -4.77
N GLU A 95 -2.91 10.80 -4.30
CA GLU A 95 -1.79 11.19 -5.16
C GLU A 95 -0.84 10.00 -5.28
N MET A 96 -0.42 9.66 -6.48
CA MET A 96 0.45 8.51 -6.72
C MET A 96 1.51 8.87 -7.77
N THR A 97 2.71 8.30 -7.62
CA THR A 97 3.75 8.33 -8.63
C THR A 97 4.08 6.89 -8.99
N LEU A 98 3.82 6.53 -10.24
CA LEU A 98 4.27 5.26 -10.79
C LEU A 98 5.68 5.44 -11.35
N GLY A 99 6.66 4.83 -10.70
CA GLY A 99 8.01 4.69 -11.21
C GLY A 99 8.14 3.41 -12.04
N ILE A 100 8.72 3.52 -13.23
CA ILE A 100 9.01 2.42 -14.12
C ILE A 100 10.52 2.42 -14.36
N ASN A 101 11.22 1.44 -13.81
CA ASN A 101 12.66 1.28 -13.94
C ASN A 101 12.96 0.10 -14.87
N LEU A 102 13.43 0.39 -16.07
CA LEU A 102 13.77 -0.61 -17.08
C LEU A 102 15.21 -1.11 -16.82
N LYS A 103 15.36 -2.43 -16.69
CA LYS A 103 16.66 -3.09 -16.47
C LYS A 103 17.21 -3.63 -17.80
N GLY A 104 18.48 -3.39 -18.10
CA GLY A 104 19.15 -3.80 -19.35
C GLY A 104 20.30 -2.87 -19.75
N ASP A 105 20.81 -3.00 -20.98
CA ASP A 105 21.95 -2.23 -21.51
C ASP A 105 21.73 -0.71 -21.57
N MET A 106 20.46 -0.28 -21.52
CA MET A 106 20.07 1.13 -21.48
C MET A 106 19.07 1.34 -20.35
N SER A 107 19.58 1.46 -19.12
CA SER A 107 18.78 1.70 -17.93
C SER A 107 18.05 3.05 -18.05
N MET A 108 16.73 3.03 -18.00
CA MET A 108 15.89 4.22 -18.01
C MET A 108 14.86 4.14 -16.89
N SER A 109 14.57 5.29 -16.30
CA SER A 109 13.58 5.44 -15.24
C SER A 109 12.55 6.49 -15.65
N PHE A 110 11.28 6.14 -15.56
CA PHE A 110 10.16 7.03 -15.86
C PHE A 110 9.29 7.19 -14.63
N ASN A 111 8.89 8.42 -14.34
CA ASN A 111 7.94 8.70 -13.27
C ASN A 111 6.66 9.27 -13.88
N ILE A 112 5.53 8.67 -13.53
CA ILE A 112 4.21 9.06 -14.00
C ILE A 112 3.40 9.53 -12.78
N PRO A 113 3.34 10.85 -12.54
CA PRO A 113 2.47 11.42 -11.53
C PRO A 113 1.00 11.23 -11.91
N MET A 114 0.21 10.81 -10.94
CA MET A 114 -1.21 10.58 -11.04
C MET A 114 -1.91 11.19 -9.82
N VAL A 115 -3.08 11.76 -10.06
CA VAL A 115 -3.98 12.24 -9.00
C VAL A 115 -5.33 11.62 -9.23
N MET A 116 -5.84 10.91 -8.25
CA MET A 116 -7.17 10.32 -8.28
C MET A 116 -8.06 11.05 -7.28
N THR A 117 -9.24 11.43 -7.75
CA THR A 117 -10.34 11.99 -6.96
C THR A 117 -11.53 11.03 -7.05
N GLN A 118 -12.64 11.35 -6.40
CA GLN A 118 -13.83 10.51 -6.40
C GLN A 118 -14.41 10.27 -7.81
N ASP A 119 -14.32 11.25 -8.72
CA ASP A 119 -14.91 11.16 -10.07
C ASP A 119 -13.87 11.08 -11.19
N LYS A 120 -12.63 11.54 -10.94
CA LYS A 120 -11.64 11.79 -11.99
C LYS A 120 -10.27 11.24 -11.64
N LEU A 121 -9.62 10.68 -12.65
CA LEU A 121 -8.21 10.32 -12.64
C LEU A 121 -7.44 11.26 -13.55
N TYR A 122 -6.44 11.93 -12.98
CA TYR A 122 -5.53 12.81 -13.69
C TYR A 122 -4.21 12.09 -13.86
N VAL A 123 -3.75 11.89 -15.09
CA VAL A 123 -2.48 11.24 -15.41
C VAL A 123 -1.58 12.23 -16.12
N LYS A 124 -0.42 12.53 -15.55
CA LYS A 124 0.56 13.39 -16.21
C LYS A 124 1.28 12.60 -17.29
N VAL A 125 1.22 13.06 -18.53
CA VAL A 125 1.90 12.41 -19.64
C VAL A 125 3.41 12.60 -19.48
N PRO A 126 4.20 11.53 -19.26
CA PRO A 126 5.65 11.64 -19.17
C PRO A 126 6.27 11.91 -20.54
N SER A 127 7.46 12.49 -20.55
CA SER A 127 8.30 12.48 -21.75
C SER A 127 9.02 11.13 -21.80
N ILE A 128 8.67 10.29 -22.78
CA ILE A 128 9.30 8.99 -23.00
C ILE A 128 10.12 9.06 -24.29
N PRO A 129 11.46 9.06 -24.23
CA PRO A 129 12.30 8.91 -25.41
C PRO A 129 11.93 7.62 -26.14
N MET A 130 11.84 7.65 -27.48
CA MET A 130 11.41 6.56 -28.37
C MET A 130 9.90 6.33 -28.54
N LEU A 131 9.03 6.98 -27.77
CA LEU A 131 7.60 7.01 -28.08
C LEU A 131 7.24 8.34 -28.75
N PRO A 132 6.70 8.35 -29.99
CA PRO A 132 6.29 9.58 -30.67
C PRO A 132 4.99 10.09 -30.05
N LEU A 133 5.08 10.64 -28.83
CA LEU A 133 3.97 11.32 -28.18
C LEU A 133 3.86 12.75 -28.74
N PRO A 134 2.64 13.24 -29.03
CA PRO A 134 2.45 14.61 -29.47
C PRO A 134 2.99 15.62 -28.44
N GLU A 135 3.81 16.59 -28.89
CA GLU A 135 4.44 17.57 -28.00
C GLU A 135 3.42 18.42 -27.23
N ASP A 136 2.22 18.57 -27.79
CA ASP A 136 1.13 19.32 -27.19
C ASP A 136 0.49 18.62 -25.98
N VAL A 137 0.73 17.32 -25.76
CA VAL A 137 0.22 16.58 -24.59
C VAL A 137 1.28 16.25 -23.55
N VAL A 138 2.57 16.22 -23.94
CA VAL A 138 3.68 15.91 -23.02
C VAL A 138 3.73 16.92 -21.87
N GLY A 139 3.85 16.42 -20.64
CA GLY A 139 3.91 17.23 -19.42
C GLY A 139 2.56 17.78 -18.94
N LYS A 140 1.48 17.61 -19.71
CA LYS A 140 0.12 17.97 -19.30
C LYS A 140 -0.59 16.80 -18.60
N PHE A 141 -1.66 17.11 -17.88
CA PHE A 141 -2.53 16.11 -17.28
C PHE A 141 -3.65 15.73 -18.25
N LEU A 142 -3.75 14.44 -18.54
CA LEU A 142 -4.94 13.85 -19.14
C LEU A 142 -5.97 13.66 -18.03
N VAL A 143 -7.19 14.13 -18.27
CA VAL A 143 -8.32 13.96 -17.36
C VAL A 143 -9.15 12.78 -17.86
N LEU A 144 -9.28 11.77 -17.04
CA LEU A 144 -10.11 10.61 -17.28
C LEU A 144 -11.31 10.68 -16.33
N ASP A 145 -12.52 10.77 -16.89
CA ASP A 145 -13.75 10.71 -16.11
C ASP A 145 -14.14 9.24 -15.89
N MET A 146 -14.28 8.83 -14.62
CA MET A 146 -14.52 7.43 -14.30
C MET A 146 -15.90 6.94 -14.75
N LYS A 147 -16.88 7.85 -14.88
CA LYS A 147 -18.22 7.52 -15.39
C LYS A 147 -18.17 7.27 -16.89
N GLU A 148 -17.53 8.17 -17.63
CA GLU A 148 -17.35 8.00 -19.08
C GLU A 148 -16.57 6.73 -19.40
N LEU A 149 -15.53 6.40 -18.63
CA LEU A 149 -14.78 5.14 -18.80
C LEU A 149 -15.66 3.91 -18.57
N ALA A 150 -16.51 3.91 -17.55
CA ALA A 150 -17.40 2.78 -17.28
C ALA A 150 -18.40 2.58 -18.43
N GLU A 151 -19.00 3.66 -18.92
CA GLU A 151 -19.90 3.64 -20.08
C GLU A 151 -19.21 3.08 -21.33
N GLN A 152 -17.97 3.52 -21.61
CA GLN A 152 -17.18 3.00 -22.73
C GLN A 152 -16.86 1.50 -22.59
N GLN A 153 -16.69 1.01 -21.36
CA GLN A 153 -16.46 -0.40 -21.06
C GLN A 153 -17.75 -1.24 -20.99
N GLY A 154 -18.93 -0.64 -21.21
CA GLY A 154 -20.21 -1.32 -21.13
C GLY A 154 -20.58 -1.75 -19.70
N THR A 155 -20.03 -1.07 -18.70
CA THR A 155 -20.28 -1.33 -17.28
C THR A 155 -20.89 -0.10 -16.60
N SER A 156 -21.62 -0.30 -15.51
CA SER A 156 -22.15 0.82 -14.73
C SER A 156 -21.10 1.29 -13.71
N PHE A 157 -20.80 2.59 -13.70
CA PHE A 157 -19.98 3.18 -12.64
C PHE A 157 -20.74 3.09 -11.31
N ASN A 158 -20.20 2.30 -10.37
CA ASN A 158 -20.75 2.21 -9.03
C ASN A 158 -19.85 2.97 -8.03
N PRO A 159 -20.20 4.22 -7.66
CA PRO A 159 -19.41 5.02 -6.72
C PRO A 159 -19.32 4.38 -5.33
N ASP A 160 -20.27 3.49 -4.98
CA ASP A 160 -20.23 2.77 -3.70
C ASP A 160 -19.02 1.84 -3.57
N MET A 161 -18.42 1.42 -4.69
CA MET A 161 -17.19 0.62 -4.65
C MET A 161 -16.00 1.39 -4.07
N MET A 162 -16.03 2.73 -4.13
CA MET A 162 -15.00 3.60 -3.56
C MET A 162 -15.44 4.23 -2.25
N ASN A 163 -16.61 3.85 -1.70
CA ASN A 163 -17.10 4.38 -0.43
C ASN A 163 -16.19 3.92 0.74
N PRO A 164 -15.49 4.83 1.43
CA PRO A 164 -14.54 4.46 2.47
C PRO A 164 -15.19 3.72 3.64
N GLU A 165 -16.44 4.04 4.01
CA GLU A 165 -17.14 3.37 5.10
C GLU A 165 -17.51 1.94 4.75
N LYS A 166 -18.00 1.70 3.53
CA LYS A 166 -18.32 0.34 3.06
C LYS A 166 -17.07 -0.52 2.98
N THR A 167 -15.96 0.03 2.48
CA THR A 167 -14.67 -0.65 2.43
C THR A 167 -14.12 -0.96 3.82
N LYS A 168 -14.19 0.01 4.75
CA LYS A 168 -13.80 -0.20 6.16
C LYS A 168 -14.64 -1.27 6.83
N LYS A 169 -15.95 -1.26 6.60
CA LYS A 169 -16.88 -2.27 7.14
C LYS A 169 -16.56 -3.66 6.61
N LEU A 170 -16.40 -3.80 5.29
CA LEU A 170 -16.04 -5.07 4.67
C LEU A 170 -14.70 -5.59 5.19
N ALA A 171 -13.67 -4.74 5.25
CA ALA A 171 -12.37 -5.10 5.80
C ALA A 171 -12.49 -5.55 7.27
N GLY A 172 -13.27 -4.83 8.07
CA GLY A 172 -13.56 -5.21 9.45
C GLY A 172 -14.25 -6.56 9.58
N GLU A 173 -15.26 -6.84 8.75
CA GLU A 173 -15.98 -8.13 8.75
C GLU A 173 -15.06 -9.30 8.35
N ILE A 174 -14.24 -9.13 7.30
CA ILE A 174 -13.27 -10.14 6.87
C ILE A 174 -12.25 -10.43 7.98
N MET A 175 -11.67 -9.37 8.56
CA MET A 175 -10.67 -9.51 9.62
C MET A 175 -11.27 -10.15 10.88
N ASN A 176 -12.47 -9.73 11.28
CA ASN A 176 -13.17 -10.32 12.41
C ASN A 176 -13.47 -11.82 12.19
N THR A 177 -13.88 -12.19 10.98
CA THR A 177 -14.11 -13.59 10.62
C THR A 177 -12.81 -14.39 10.72
N LEU A 178 -11.71 -13.88 10.15
CA LEU A 178 -10.39 -14.52 10.21
C LEU A 178 -9.93 -14.70 11.66
N PHE A 179 -10.03 -13.65 12.49
CA PHE A 179 -9.63 -13.76 13.89
C PHE A 179 -10.57 -14.65 14.69
N THR A 180 -11.86 -14.72 14.39
CA THR A 180 -12.78 -15.62 15.12
C THR A 180 -12.51 -17.08 14.77
N GLU A 181 -12.27 -17.38 13.49
CA GLU A 181 -12.10 -18.75 13.02
C GLU A 181 -10.75 -19.36 13.36
N TYR A 182 -9.68 -18.56 13.37
CA TYR A 182 -8.34 -19.07 13.60
C TYR A 182 -7.87 -18.86 15.05
N ASP A 183 -7.46 -19.97 15.68
CA ASP A 183 -6.94 -19.95 17.05
C ASP A 183 -5.61 -19.18 17.15
N GLY A 184 -5.51 -18.32 18.16
CA GLY A 184 -4.38 -17.43 18.37
C GLY A 184 -3.05 -18.14 18.59
N LYS A 185 -3.06 -19.27 19.32
CA LYS A 185 -1.82 -20.00 19.68
C LYS A 185 -1.37 -20.95 18.58
N LYS A 186 -2.32 -21.47 17.80
CA LYS A 186 -2.05 -22.45 16.75
C LYS A 186 -1.66 -21.79 15.43
N TYR A 187 -2.25 -20.66 15.06
CA TYR A 187 -2.09 -20.10 13.71
C TYR A 187 -1.28 -18.79 13.66
N PHE A 188 -1.05 -18.15 14.80
CA PHE A 188 -0.32 -16.89 14.88
C PHE A 188 0.94 -17.05 15.73
N LYS A 189 2.09 -16.64 15.20
CA LYS A 189 3.38 -16.76 15.88
C LYS A 189 4.17 -15.48 15.75
N ASP A 190 4.87 -15.11 16.81
CA ASP A 190 5.89 -14.07 16.71
C ASP A 190 7.10 -14.58 15.93
N VAL A 191 7.59 -13.72 15.04
CA VAL A 191 8.86 -13.90 14.34
C VAL A 191 9.80 -12.80 14.81
N ALA A 192 11.07 -13.13 15.05
CA ALA A 192 12.05 -12.10 15.37
C ALA A 192 12.26 -11.21 14.14
N VAL A 193 12.32 -9.89 14.34
CA VAL A 193 12.46 -8.89 13.26
C VAL A 193 13.64 -9.24 12.32
N LYS A 194 14.77 -9.66 12.89
CA LYS A 194 15.97 -10.09 12.16
C LYS A 194 15.77 -11.32 11.25
N ASP A 195 14.79 -12.16 11.57
CA ASP A 195 14.51 -13.42 10.86
C ASP A 195 13.31 -13.27 9.91
N ALA A 196 12.67 -12.09 9.88
CA ALA A 196 11.44 -11.82 9.14
C ALA A 196 11.65 -11.38 7.68
N ASN A 197 12.91 -11.17 7.24
CA ASN A 197 13.25 -10.70 5.89
C ASN A 197 12.39 -9.50 5.44
N LEU A 198 12.23 -8.51 6.33
CA LEU A 198 11.41 -7.34 6.06
C LEU A 198 11.97 -6.53 4.88
N PRO A 199 11.11 -5.90 4.06
CA PRO A 199 11.55 -4.96 3.04
C PRO A 199 12.36 -3.81 3.62
N ASP A 200 13.29 -3.28 2.83
CA ASP A 200 14.09 -2.11 3.21
C ASP A 200 13.19 -0.93 3.61
N GLY A 201 13.52 -0.27 4.72
CA GLY A 201 12.79 0.89 5.23
C GLY A 201 11.59 0.57 6.15
N VAL A 202 11.29 -0.71 6.42
CA VAL A 202 10.26 -1.10 7.39
C VAL A 202 10.85 -1.19 8.80
N ASP A 203 10.50 -0.24 9.67
CA ASP A 203 10.83 -0.29 11.11
C ASP A 203 9.69 -0.95 11.90
N ALA A 204 9.73 -2.28 12.00
CA ALA A 204 8.71 -3.07 12.70
C ALA A 204 9.11 -3.37 14.16
N LYS A 205 8.25 -2.99 15.11
CA LYS A 205 8.42 -3.31 16.54
C LYS A 205 8.06 -4.76 16.88
N GLN A 206 7.19 -5.38 16.10
CA GLN A 206 6.73 -6.77 16.26
C GLN A 206 6.41 -7.33 14.87
N VAL A 207 6.76 -8.59 14.62
CA VAL A 207 6.40 -9.31 13.38
C VAL A 207 5.59 -10.52 13.79
N VAL A 208 4.38 -10.63 13.25
CA VAL A 208 3.50 -11.78 13.47
C VAL A 208 3.32 -12.52 12.16
N GLN A 209 3.62 -13.82 12.17
CA GLN A 209 3.32 -14.73 11.09
C GLN A 209 1.98 -15.39 11.34
N PHE A 210 1.05 -15.20 10.40
CA PHE A 210 -0.13 -16.04 10.24
C PHE A 210 0.20 -17.14 9.23
N TYR A 211 -0.10 -18.40 9.54
CA TYR A 211 0.17 -19.51 8.63
C TYR A 211 -1.01 -20.46 8.51
N VAL A 212 -1.38 -20.75 7.27
CA VAL A 212 -2.40 -21.76 6.92
C VAL A 212 -1.76 -22.72 5.91
N THR A 213 -1.99 -24.00 6.10
CA THR A 213 -1.54 -25.11 5.26
C THR A 213 -2.75 -25.93 4.83
N ASN A 214 -2.59 -26.77 3.80
CA ASN A 214 -3.67 -27.65 3.34
C ASN A 214 -4.21 -28.57 4.45
N ASP A 215 -3.38 -28.88 5.47
CA ASP A 215 -3.75 -29.75 6.58
C ASP A 215 -4.51 -29.02 7.70
N ASN A 216 -4.53 -27.69 7.69
CA ASN A 216 -5.05 -26.89 8.79
C ASN A 216 -5.98 -25.74 8.37
N VAL A 217 -6.20 -25.59 7.05
CA VAL A 217 -7.24 -24.74 6.46
C VAL A 217 -8.61 -25.23 6.90
N LYS A 218 -9.47 -24.29 7.29
CA LYS A 218 -10.85 -24.54 7.69
C LYS A 218 -11.81 -24.36 6.52
#